data_AF-A0AAE8SUB4-F1
#
_entry.id   AF-A0AAE8SUB4-F1
#
_cell.length_a   1.000
_cell.length_b   1.000
_cell.length_c   1.000
_cell.angle_alpha   90.00
_cell.angle_beta   90.00
_cell.angle_gamma   90.00
#
_symmetry.space_group_name_H-M   'P 1'
#
loop_
_entity.id
_entity.type
_entity.pdbx_description
1 polymer ?
#
loop_
_entity_poly.entity_id
_entity_poly.type
_entity_poly.pdbx_seq_one_letter_code
_entity_poly.pdbx_strand_id
1 'polypeptide(L)'
;MPPSRSIRPLAGLRLKPQRHILNPRSPCLLCSTARSSGLATPLPSPLARRATRAAYSTAATLTEPAPATPSSPPIDPRTELEQALLELNSHAANYVNLSRLQLALLGLRQPAGEETIRVAVLGVNGAQGGAGDTAREVLRLMLADPLREEEEWERQLAGAAGRGAAPVLVRVDGRERSAEGGIIERRGMFDEVRVSSPGFRGGNLEVLLMDVNPPAGGQGEAALLDLPVDIVSGIDRVSPIMTPVHKTVLVAEGLVGVPSVSGLPPNEEHGVIFSAVDLPGYQPPTTDAPATPFLPIDVSKASKGVGLFRESLSHGMDYERLWFQSRVPALSAWLKYGTASQPGTTKPAVRALISSVLQNTLVALEGSKAATAAPSPSPAAGSSGPVLRRGLADWAQGAHAELQDQLDLAFTGQKWRKLNWWKLFWRVDDVGMLTSDILANSFLPTAEKNLVFLAGRVSAASPNELTYNQPGTSAVSRSEGGGRWPTHVSFTRRYLQEETIPALQALAQKLVLQAASTSGLTASLAALLYVSQWASSFYEAGAVAALGAVWSLWRMQGKWEAARGFWEGEVREEGRKAVRGAERSLVQALERDSVVQRDDGEERRVRELVERARDALARMK
;
A
#
# COMPACT_ATOMS: atom_id res chain seq x y z
N MET A 1 22.17 60.84 10.89
CA MET A 1 22.89 59.81 10.11
C MET A 1 24.38 60.10 10.22
N PRO A 2 25.26 59.12 10.43
CA PRO A 2 25.41 57.95 9.55
C PRO A 2 25.41 56.61 10.38
N PRO A 3 26.12 55.49 10.04
CA PRO A 3 25.40 54.23 9.78
C PRO A 3 25.86 52.98 10.58
N SER A 4 24.97 52.00 10.72
CA SER A 4 25.30 50.60 11.06
C SER A 4 24.98 49.70 9.84
N ARG A 5 26.01 49.32 9.07
CA ARG A 5 26.68 48.01 9.16
C ARG A 5 25.76 46.81 8.86
N SER A 6 25.56 46.54 7.58
CA SER A 6 25.17 45.21 7.11
C SER A 6 26.37 44.24 7.22
N ILE A 7 26.12 43.03 7.73
CA ILE A 7 27.10 41.95 7.75
C ILE A 7 26.93 41.14 6.44
N ARG A 8 28.06 40.78 5.82
CA ARG A 8 28.15 40.13 4.51
C ARG A 8 27.90 38.61 4.57
N PRO A 9 27.58 37.97 3.43
CA PRO A 9 27.19 36.55 3.37
C PRO A 9 28.39 35.60 3.40
N LEU A 10 28.12 34.32 3.64
CA LEU A 10 29.10 33.23 3.55
C LEU A 10 28.67 32.13 2.56
N ALA A 11 29.69 31.55 1.92
CA ALA A 11 29.71 30.25 1.24
C ALA A 11 28.72 30.01 0.08
N GLY A 12 29.10 30.47 -1.12
CA GLY A 12 28.72 29.79 -2.36
C GLY A 12 29.67 28.63 -2.65
N LEU A 13 29.17 27.40 -2.74
CA LEU A 13 29.90 26.25 -3.28
C LEU A 13 29.27 25.81 -4.60
N ARG A 14 30.01 25.99 -5.70
CA ARG A 14 29.62 25.50 -7.03
C ARG A 14 29.87 24.00 -7.13
N LEU A 15 28.81 23.20 -7.20
CA LEU A 15 28.92 21.82 -7.69
C LEU A 15 28.95 21.82 -9.22
N LYS A 16 29.97 21.18 -9.80
CA LYS A 16 30.14 21.02 -11.25
C LYS A 16 29.23 19.90 -11.77
N PRO A 17 28.58 20.04 -12.93
CA PRO A 17 27.91 18.92 -13.58
C PRO A 17 28.96 17.99 -14.23
N GLN A 18 29.05 16.74 -13.78
CA GLN A 18 29.81 15.71 -14.50
C GLN A 18 29.02 15.25 -15.72
N ARG A 19 29.57 15.53 -16.90
CA ARG A 19 29.08 14.98 -18.18
C ARG A 19 29.67 13.58 -18.35
N HIS A 20 28.82 12.55 -18.37
CA HIS A 20 29.22 11.25 -18.93
C HIS A 20 29.17 11.32 -20.46
N ILE A 21 30.30 11.02 -21.10
CA ILE A 21 30.46 10.98 -22.56
C ILE A 21 30.29 9.51 -23.01
N LEU A 22 29.59 9.32 -24.14
CA LEU A 22 29.36 8.02 -24.78
C LEU A 22 30.46 7.67 -25.80
N ASN A 23 30.48 6.38 -26.20
CA ASN A 23 31.19 5.75 -27.34
C ASN A 23 32.71 5.46 -27.23
N PRO A 24 33.27 4.49 -28.00
CA PRO A 24 32.64 3.27 -28.58
C PRO A 24 33.50 1.97 -28.55
N ARG A 25 32.85 0.82 -28.77
CA ARG A 25 33.30 -0.44 -29.42
C ARG A 25 34.78 -0.97 -29.31
N SER A 26 34.94 -2.11 -28.62
CA SER A 26 35.78 -3.31 -28.98
C SER A 26 37.32 -3.19 -29.08
N PRO A 27 38.15 -4.28 -29.00
CA PRO A 27 37.82 -5.71 -29.11
C PRO A 27 38.40 -6.65 -28.00
N CYS A 28 38.11 -7.96 -28.14
CA CYS A 28 38.47 -9.03 -27.21
C CYS A 28 39.96 -9.43 -27.26
N LEU A 29 40.54 -9.75 -26.10
CA LEU A 29 41.87 -10.35 -25.95
C LEU A 29 41.85 -11.44 -24.86
N LEU A 30 41.36 -12.64 -25.18
CA LEU A 30 41.56 -13.88 -24.38
C LEU A 30 41.02 -15.13 -25.12
N CYS A 31 41.62 -15.43 -26.28
CA CYS A 31 41.48 -16.71 -26.98
C CYS A 31 42.75 -17.00 -27.79
N SER A 32 43.70 -17.77 -27.24
CA SER A 32 44.76 -18.43 -28.00
C SER A 32 45.55 -19.44 -27.16
N THR A 33 46.07 -20.46 -27.85
CA THR A 33 46.72 -21.70 -27.34
C THR A 33 45.71 -22.71 -26.74
N ALA A 34 45.72 -24.00 -27.10
CA ALA A 34 46.76 -24.77 -27.80
C ALA A 34 46.29 -25.49 -29.10
N ARG A 35 47.26 -25.78 -29.98
CA ARG A 35 47.23 -26.85 -31.00
C ARG A 35 47.55 -28.19 -30.26
N SER A 36 47.48 -29.42 -30.77
CA SER A 36 47.31 -30.08 -32.09
C SER A 36 46.87 -31.55 -31.80
N SER A 37 46.71 -32.53 -32.70
CA SER A 37 46.87 -32.65 -34.16
C SER A 37 46.05 -33.86 -34.67
N GLY A 38 45.92 -34.06 -35.98
CA GLY A 38 45.36 -35.31 -36.53
C GLY A 38 44.80 -35.18 -37.96
N LEU A 39 45.65 -35.35 -38.97
CA LEU A 39 45.22 -35.45 -40.38
C LEU A 39 44.68 -36.85 -40.69
N ALA A 40 43.63 -36.95 -41.51
CA ALA A 40 43.62 -37.80 -42.71
C ALA A 40 42.38 -37.54 -43.60
N THR A 41 42.62 -37.13 -44.84
CA THR A 41 41.70 -37.23 -46.00
C THR A 41 42.44 -38.04 -47.07
N PRO A 42 41.78 -38.75 -48.01
CA PRO A 42 41.11 -38.07 -49.15
C PRO A 42 39.83 -38.74 -49.71
N LEU A 43 39.18 -38.01 -50.64
CA LEU A 43 38.15 -38.43 -51.62
C LEU A 43 38.79 -39.31 -52.76
N PRO A 44 38.15 -39.66 -53.93
CA PRO A 44 36.76 -39.45 -54.42
C PRO A 44 36.03 -40.62 -55.18
N SER A 45 34.69 -40.54 -55.29
CA SER A 45 33.84 -40.88 -56.48
C SER A 45 33.81 -42.34 -57.05
N PRO A 46 33.08 -42.65 -58.16
CA PRO A 46 31.60 -42.67 -58.31
C PRO A 46 31.03 -43.97 -58.99
N LEU A 47 29.73 -43.95 -59.33
CA LEU A 47 28.99 -44.76 -60.35
C LEU A 47 28.17 -46.03 -59.97
N ALA A 48 26.84 -45.83 -60.02
CA ALA A 48 25.88 -46.47 -60.95
C ALA A 48 25.28 -47.89 -60.73
N ARG A 49 23.99 -47.96 -61.17
CA ARG A 49 23.07 -49.09 -61.46
C ARG A 49 22.14 -49.51 -60.30
N ARG A 50 20.80 -49.42 -60.36
CA ARG A 50 19.72 -49.58 -61.40
C ARG A 50 19.06 -50.97 -61.36
N ALA A 51 17.92 -51.07 -60.66
CA ALA A 51 16.74 -51.93 -60.93
C ALA A 51 15.68 -51.67 -59.83
N THR A 52 14.54 -51.00 -60.04
CA THR A 52 13.29 -51.38 -60.76
C THR A 52 12.47 -52.53 -60.16
N ARG A 53 11.36 -52.18 -59.49
CA ARG A 53 10.01 -52.78 -59.60
C ARG A 53 9.01 -51.83 -58.92
N ALA A 54 8.11 -51.20 -59.70
CA ALA A 54 6.72 -51.64 -59.90
C ALA A 54 5.90 -51.49 -58.61
N ALA A 55 5.32 -50.32 -58.31
CA ALA A 55 4.17 -49.66 -58.96
C ALA A 55 2.82 -50.33 -58.67
N TYR A 56 2.03 -49.68 -57.80
CA TYR A 56 0.57 -49.61 -57.94
C TYR A 56 0.17 -48.15 -57.83
N SER A 57 -0.65 -47.70 -58.77
CA SER A 57 -1.13 -46.33 -58.87
C SER A 57 -2.64 -46.31 -58.70
N THR A 58 -3.14 -45.45 -57.82
CA THR A 58 -4.52 -45.00 -57.81
C THR A 58 -4.49 -43.48 -57.74
N ALA A 59 -4.76 -42.83 -58.86
CA ALA A 59 -4.80 -41.38 -58.96
C ALA A 59 -6.11 -40.83 -58.38
N ALA A 60 -6.02 -39.78 -57.57
CA ALA A 60 -7.16 -38.93 -57.23
C ALA A 60 -6.69 -37.48 -57.04
N THR A 61 -7.17 -36.61 -57.93
CA THR A 61 -7.42 -35.18 -57.74
C THR A 61 -6.26 -34.30 -57.23
N LEU A 62 -5.61 -33.60 -58.17
CA LEU A 62 -4.83 -32.40 -57.85
C LEU A 62 -5.77 -31.28 -57.40
N THR A 63 -5.71 -30.91 -56.13
CA THR A 63 -6.23 -29.63 -55.62
C THR A 63 -5.02 -28.79 -55.23
N GLU A 64 -4.88 -27.64 -55.89
CA GLU A 64 -3.77 -26.71 -55.74
C GLU A 64 -3.87 -25.99 -54.38
N PRO A 65 -2.93 -26.18 -53.43
CA PRO A 65 -2.94 -25.42 -52.19
C PRO A 65 -2.38 -24.02 -52.46
N ALA A 66 -3.18 -23.00 -52.16
CA ALA A 66 -2.73 -21.60 -52.19
C ALA A 66 -1.45 -21.42 -51.32
N PRO A 67 -0.52 -20.53 -51.71
CA PRO A 67 0.75 -20.38 -51.01
C PRO A 67 0.51 -19.96 -49.56
N ALA A 68 0.93 -20.82 -48.63
CA ALA A 68 0.91 -20.49 -47.22
C ALA A 68 1.77 -19.25 -46.97
N THR A 69 1.17 -18.24 -46.34
CA THR A 69 1.88 -17.09 -45.76
C THR A 69 3.04 -17.62 -44.92
N PRO A 70 4.26 -17.05 -45.00
CA PRO A 70 5.39 -17.54 -44.21
C PRO A 70 5.07 -17.34 -42.73
N SER A 71 4.65 -18.41 -42.06
CA SER A 71 4.52 -18.46 -40.62
C SER A 71 5.89 -18.16 -40.04
N SER A 72 5.97 -17.13 -39.19
CA SER A 72 7.08 -16.95 -38.26
C SER A 72 7.41 -18.27 -37.58
N PRO A 73 8.70 -18.53 -37.24
CA PRO A 73 9.05 -19.74 -36.52
C PRO A 73 8.18 -19.84 -35.26
N PRO A 74 7.72 -21.05 -34.87
CA PRO A 74 6.83 -21.20 -33.73
C PRO A 74 7.54 -20.69 -32.48
N ILE A 75 7.14 -19.50 -32.03
CA ILE A 75 7.58 -18.93 -30.76
C ILE A 75 7.10 -19.91 -29.69
N ASP A 76 8.00 -20.33 -28.80
CA ASP A 76 7.61 -21.17 -27.67
C ASP A 76 6.52 -20.42 -26.88
N PRO A 77 5.29 -20.96 -26.75
CA PRO A 77 4.18 -20.26 -26.11
C PRO A 77 4.50 -19.87 -24.66
N ARG A 78 5.42 -20.57 -23.99
CA ARG A 78 5.91 -20.20 -22.66
C ARG A 78 6.71 -18.88 -22.68
N THR A 79 7.54 -18.68 -23.70
CA THR A 79 8.31 -17.42 -23.89
C THR A 79 7.43 -16.27 -24.36
N GLU A 80 6.41 -16.55 -25.20
CA GLU A 80 5.42 -15.56 -25.60
C GLU A 80 4.60 -15.07 -24.39
N LEU A 81 4.23 -15.99 -23.49
CA LEU A 81 3.54 -15.67 -22.25
C LEU A 81 4.41 -14.88 -21.27
N GLU A 82 5.69 -15.21 -21.11
CA GLU A 82 6.60 -14.40 -20.28
C GLU A 82 6.68 -12.95 -20.81
N GLN A 83 6.83 -12.77 -22.13
CA GLN A 83 6.85 -11.44 -22.76
C GLN A 83 5.54 -10.69 -22.53
N ALA A 84 4.38 -11.33 -22.75
CA ALA A 84 3.08 -10.71 -22.53
C ALA A 84 2.87 -10.27 -21.06
N LEU A 85 3.31 -11.06 -20.08
CA LEU A 85 3.24 -10.71 -18.66
C LEU A 85 4.23 -9.61 -18.25
N LEU A 86 5.39 -9.50 -18.91
CA LEU A 86 6.34 -8.38 -18.73
C LEU A 86 5.82 -7.07 -19.35
N GLU A 87 5.17 -7.16 -20.51
CA GLU A 87 4.45 -6.03 -21.12
C GLU A 87 3.27 -5.60 -20.23
N LEU A 88 2.51 -6.54 -19.66
CA LEU A 88 1.43 -6.27 -18.72
C LEU A 88 1.95 -5.57 -17.44
N ASN A 89 3.06 -6.03 -16.87
CA ASN A 89 3.70 -5.39 -15.71
C ASN A 89 4.07 -3.91 -15.96
N SER A 90 4.50 -3.58 -17.18
CA SER A 90 4.95 -2.22 -17.52
C SER A 90 3.82 -1.26 -17.90
N HIS A 91 2.68 -1.78 -18.40
CA HIS A 91 1.56 -0.96 -18.87
C HIS A 91 0.33 -1.00 -17.95
N ALA A 92 0.24 -1.95 -17.02
CA ALA A 92 -0.97 -2.20 -16.21
C ALA A 92 -0.71 -2.27 -14.70
N ALA A 93 0.36 -1.64 -14.20
CA ALA A 93 0.76 -1.71 -12.79
C ALA A 93 -0.35 -1.35 -11.78
N ASN A 94 -1.33 -0.53 -12.18
CA ASN A 94 -2.49 -0.14 -11.35
C ASN A 94 -3.60 -1.20 -11.31
N TYR A 95 -3.67 -2.10 -12.31
CA TYR A 95 -4.75 -3.09 -12.48
C TYR A 95 -4.33 -4.51 -12.09
N VAL A 96 -3.03 -4.75 -11.86
CA VAL A 96 -2.46 -6.08 -11.63
C VAL A 96 -1.94 -6.21 -10.20
N ASN A 97 -2.23 -7.32 -9.53
CA ASN A 97 -1.53 -7.67 -8.29
C ASN A 97 -0.06 -8.03 -8.62
N LEU A 98 0.85 -7.14 -8.23
CA LEU A 98 2.26 -7.19 -8.61
C LEU A 98 3.01 -8.41 -8.03
N SER A 99 2.76 -8.79 -6.78
CA SER A 99 3.42 -9.93 -6.14
C SER A 99 3.05 -11.25 -6.83
N ARG A 100 1.75 -11.47 -7.09
CA ARG A 100 1.26 -12.66 -7.81
C ARG A 100 1.72 -12.69 -9.27
N LEU A 101 1.85 -11.54 -9.94
CA LEU A 101 2.46 -11.45 -11.27
C LEU A 101 3.96 -11.83 -11.25
N GLN A 102 4.70 -11.38 -10.24
CA GLN A 102 6.12 -11.75 -10.07
C GLN A 102 6.28 -13.25 -9.78
N LEU A 103 5.38 -13.86 -9.01
CA LEU A 103 5.37 -15.31 -8.78
C LEU A 103 5.10 -16.08 -10.08
N ALA A 104 4.14 -15.64 -10.89
CA ALA A 104 3.86 -16.21 -12.21
C ALA A 104 5.09 -16.15 -13.14
N LEU A 105 5.74 -14.98 -13.23
CA LEU A 105 6.97 -14.80 -14.00
C LEU A 105 8.13 -15.68 -13.49
N LEU A 106 8.26 -15.83 -12.16
CA LEU A 106 9.27 -16.72 -11.56
C LEU A 106 9.02 -18.20 -11.93
N GLY A 107 7.75 -18.63 -11.95
CA GLY A 107 7.36 -19.97 -12.40
C GLY A 107 7.71 -20.20 -13.87
N LEU A 108 7.35 -19.27 -14.77
CA LEU A 108 7.62 -19.39 -16.20
C LEU A 108 9.12 -19.47 -16.54
N ARG A 109 9.99 -18.79 -15.77
CA ARG A 109 11.45 -18.83 -15.93
C ARG A 109 12.11 -20.13 -15.51
N GLN A 110 11.44 -20.94 -14.70
CA GLN A 110 11.93 -22.28 -14.36
C GLN A 110 11.61 -23.26 -15.51
N PRO A 111 12.38 -24.34 -15.69
CA PRO A 111 12.10 -25.30 -16.77
C PRO A 111 10.77 -26.04 -16.53
N ALA A 112 10.05 -26.32 -17.62
CA ALA A 112 8.71 -26.92 -17.57
C ALA A 112 8.73 -28.30 -16.90
N GLY A 113 7.98 -28.43 -15.80
CA GLY A 113 7.88 -29.63 -14.97
C GLY A 113 8.75 -29.58 -13.71
N GLU A 114 9.72 -28.66 -13.62
CA GLU A 114 10.53 -28.46 -12.40
C GLU A 114 10.09 -27.23 -11.58
N GLU A 115 8.96 -26.58 -11.90
CA GLU A 115 8.56 -25.34 -11.23
C GLU A 115 8.35 -25.52 -9.72
N THR A 116 8.84 -24.56 -8.92
CA THR A 116 8.63 -24.50 -7.48
C THR A 116 7.21 -24.09 -7.14
N ILE A 117 6.43 -25.01 -6.56
CA ILE A 117 5.06 -24.72 -6.13
C ILE A 117 5.07 -24.26 -4.69
N ARG A 118 4.58 -23.05 -4.46
CA ARG A 118 4.37 -22.47 -3.13
C ARG A 118 2.95 -22.73 -2.65
N VAL A 119 2.80 -23.28 -1.45
CA VAL A 119 1.51 -23.57 -0.84
C VAL A 119 1.45 -22.99 0.56
N ALA A 120 0.36 -22.31 0.91
CA ALA A 120 0.12 -21.90 2.29
C ALA A 120 -0.73 -22.94 3.03
N VAL A 121 -0.35 -23.23 4.27
CA VAL A 121 -1.16 -23.95 5.26
C VAL A 121 -1.47 -22.96 6.36
N LEU A 122 -2.75 -22.62 6.51
CA LEU A 122 -3.20 -21.51 7.36
C LEU A 122 -4.06 -22.03 8.50
N GLY A 123 -3.60 -21.88 9.75
CA GLY A 123 -4.40 -22.17 10.94
C GLY A 123 -5.30 -20.99 11.31
N VAL A 124 -6.61 -21.19 11.40
CA VAL A 124 -7.55 -20.11 11.76
C VAL A 124 -7.66 -19.93 13.27
N ASN A 125 -7.07 -18.88 13.82
CA ASN A 125 -7.13 -18.55 15.25
C ASN A 125 -8.58 -18.38 15.76
N GLY A 126 -9.15 -19.46 16.30
CA GLY A 126 -10.40 -19.44 17.05
C GLY A 126 -10.21 -18.88 18.47
N ALA A 127 -11.32 -18.65 19.18
CA ALA A 127 -11.31 -18.08 20.53
C ALA A 127 -10.54 -18.91 21.59
N GLN A 128 -10.28 -20.20 21.31
CA GLN A 128 -9.55 -21.14 22.17
C GLN A 128 -8.11 -21.42 21.71
N GLY A 129 -7.69 -20.94 20.52
CA GLY A 129 -6.28 -20.88 20.11
C GLY A 129 -5.60 -22.16 19.62
N GLY A 130 -6.31 -23.30 19.43
CA GLY A 130 -5.70 -24.58 19.02
C GLY A 130 -5.53 -24.82 17.51
N ALA A 131 -6.27 -24.10 16.65
CA ALA A 131 -6.28 -24.36 15.21
C ALA A 131 -4.93 -24.23 14.47
N GLY A 132 -3.99 -23.43 15.01
CA GLY A 132 -2.61 -23.42 14.51
C GLY A 132 -1.89 -24.74 14.75
N ASP A 133 -2.17 -25.40 15.87
CA ASP A 133 -1.63 -26.72 16.21
C ASP A 133 -2.34 -27.81 15.40
N THR A 134 -3.64 -27.67 15.12
CA THR A 134 -4.34 -28.49 14.12
C THR A 134 -3.70 -28.36 12.74
N ALA A 135 -3.34 -27.14 12.30
CA ALA A 135 -2.68 -26.91 11.03
C ALA A 135 -1.25 -27.50 10.97
N ARG A 136 -0.48 -27.40 12.06
CA ARG A 136 0.82 -28.07 12.25
C ARG A 136 0.69 -29.58 12.11
N GLU A 137 -0.26 -30.19 12.82
CA GLU A 137 -0.47 -31.63 12.82
C GLU A 137 -0.97 -32.13 11.46
N VAL A 138 -1.87 -31.40 10.79
CA VAL A 138 -2.29 -31.71 9.40
C VAL A 138 -1.11 -31.68 8.44
N LEU A 139 -0.24 -30.66 8.51
CA LEU A 139 0.96 -30.59 7.66
C LEU A 139 1.94 -31.73 7.98
N ARG A 140 2.14 -32.05 9.26
CA ARG A 140 2.95 -33.20 9.70
C ARG A 140 2.44 -34.49 9.07
N LEU A 141 1.14 -34.78 9.21
CA LEU A 141 0.51 -35.98 8.69
C LEU A 141 0.53 -36.08 7.16
N MET A 142 0.47 -34.95 6.45
CA MET A 142 0.59 -34.93 4.99
C MET A 142 2.00 -35.28 4.51
N LEU A 143 3.05 -34.86 5.23
CA LEU A 143 4.43 -35.01 4.81
C LEU A 143 5.15 -36.23 5.40
N ALA A 144 4.75 -36.69 6.57
CA ALA A 144 5.38 -37.79 7.31
C ALA A 144 5.48 -39.08 6.48
N ASP A 145 6.62 -39.75 6.58
CA ASP A 145 6.78 -41.11 6.08
C ASP A 145 6.31 -42.09 7.16
N PRO A 146 5.22 -42.87 6.94
CA PRO A 146 4.74 -43.83 7.92
C PRO A 146 5.69 -45.03 8.07
N LEU A 147 6.59 -45.29 7.09
CA LEU A 147 7.57 -46.39 7.14
C LEU A 147 8.81 -46.06 7.99
N ARG A 148 8.96 -44.81 8.44
CA ARG A 148 10.08 -44.34 9.27
C ARG A 148 9.63 -44.05 10.68
N GLU A 149 10.58 -44.10 11.62
CA GLU A 149 10.40 -43.51 12.95
C GLU A 149 10.16 -42.00 12.87
N GLU A 150 9.64 -41.41 13.95
CA GLU A 150 9.34 -39.98 14.03
C GLU A 150 10.63 -39.13 13.95
N GLU A 151 10.81 -38.44 12.82
CA GLU A 151 11.97 -37.59 12.52
C GLU A 151 11.99 -36.32 13.40
N GLU A 152 13.17 -35.68 13.58
CA GLU A 152 13.30 -34.56 14.52
C GLU A 152 12.43 -33.34 14.15
N TRP A 153 12.22 -33.08 12.86
CA TRP A 153 11.37 -31.98 12.40
C TRP A 153 9.89 -32.18 12.78
N GLU A 154 9.41 -33.42 12.88
CA GLU A 154 8.05 -33.72 13.33
C GLU A 154 7.86 -33.27 14.77
N ARG A 155 8.82 -33.60 15.64
CA ARG A 155 8.84 -33.23 17.05
C ARG A 155 9.01 -31.73 17.25
N GLN A 156 9.85 -31.09 16.45
CA GLN A 156 10.06 -29.64 16.51
C GLN A 156 8.83 -28.86 16.00
N LEU A 157 8.14 -29.36 14.97
CA LEU A 157 6.90 -28.77 14.45
C LEU A 157 5.76 -28.86 15.47
N ALA A 158 5.65 -29.99 16.20
CA ALA A 158 4.71 -30.16 17.31
C ALA A 158 5.11 -29.32 18.55
N GLY A 159 6.41 -29.21 18.85
CA GLY A 159 6.93 -28.45 19.98
C GLY A 159 6.88 -26.92 19.82
N ALA A 160 6.72 -26.41 18.59
CA ALA A 160 6.58 -24.99 18.28
C ALA A 160 5.14 -24.44 18.53
N ALA A 161 4.27 -25.23 19.17
CA ALA A 161 2.91 -24.85 19.52
C ALA A 161 2.87 -23.62 20.45
N GLY A 162 2.29 -22.51 19.97
CA GLY A 162 2.20 -21.28 20.75
C GLY A 162 1.60 -20.09 19.99
N ARG A 163 0.79 -19.31 20.70
CA ARG A 163 0.15 -18.09 20.16
C ARG A 163 1.21 -17.03 19.82
N GLY A 164 1.45 -16.82 18.53
CA GLY A 164 2.51 -15.92 18.04
C GLY A 164 3.82 -16.62 17.65
N ALA A 165 3.78 -17.93 17.40
CA ALA A 165 4.87 -18.63 16.72
C ALA A 165 5.20 -17.96 15.37
N ALA A 166 6.47 -17.91 15.01
CA ALA A 166 6.90 -17.34 13.75
C ALA A 166 6.49 -18.24 12.56
N PRO A 167 6.31 -17.67 11.35
CA PRO A 167 5.96 -18.45 10.17
C PRO A 167 7.08 -19.44 9.82
N VAL A 168 6.68 -20.70 9.57
CA VAL A 168 7.59 -21.81 9.25
C VAL A 168 7.56 -22.09 7.75
N LEU A 169 8.72 -22.19 7.12
CA LEU A 169 8.89 -22.52 5.70
C LEU A 169 9.42 -23.95 5.57
N VAL A 170 8.55 -24.88 5.22
CA VAL A 170 8.90 -26.28 4.97
C VAL A 170 9.23 -26.47 3.49
N ARG A 171 10.48 -26.83 3.17
CA ARG A 171 10.91 -27.18 1.81
C ARG A 171 10.93 -28.69 1.64
N VAL A 172 10.15 -29.19 0.68
CA VAL A 172 10.11 -30.61 0.36
C VAL A 172 11.02 -30.88 -0.84
N ASP A 173 12.17 -31.50 -0.57
CA ASP A 173 13.24 -31.68 -1.56
C ASP A 173 12.86 -32.76 -2.60
N GLY A 174 12.88 -32.35 -3.88
CA GLY A 174 12.48 -33.21 -4.99
C GLY A 174 13.54 -34.22 -5.48
N ARG A 175 14.78 -34.15 -4.97
CA ARG A 175 15.92 -34.98 -5.40
C ARG A 175 16.69 -35.49 -4.18
N GLU A 176 17.10 -36.76 -4.19
CA GLU A 176 17.93 -37.39 -3.16
C GLU A 176 19.37 -36.86 -3.18
N ARG A 177 19.58 -35.64 -2.67
CA ARG A 177 20.84 -35.23 -2.05
C ARG A 177 20.67 -35.42 -0.55
N SER A 178 21.68 -35.97 0.12
CA SER A 178 21.63 -36.37 1.53
C SER A 178 20.86 -35.36 2.39
N ALA A 179 19.69 -35.79 2.90
CA ALA A 179 18.85 -34.99 3.76
C ALA A 179 19.44 -34.96 5.18
N GLU A 180 20.52 -34.18 5.35
CA GLU A 180 21.09 -33.84 6.65
C GLU A 180 20.27 -32.73 7.36
N GLY A 181 19.24 -32.20 6.69
CA GLY A 181 18.27 -31.27 7.28
C GLY A 181 17.10 -32.01 7.91
N GLY A 182 17.15 -32.23 9.22
CA GLY A 182 16.01 -32.61 10.06
C GLY A 182 15.68 -31.57 11.14
N ILE A 183 16.39 -30.45 11.15
CA ILE A 183 16.35 -29.41 12.19
C ILE A 183 15.76 -28.12 11.59
N ILE A 184 14.88 -27.47 12.33
CA ILE A 184 14.34 -26.16 12.00
C ILE A 184 15.43 -25.09 12.26
N GLU A 185 15.89 -24.42 11.21
CA GLU A 185 16.89 -23.34 11.28
C GLU A 185 16.23 -21.96 11.17
N ARG A 186 16.56 -21.03 12.08
CA ARG A 186 16.12 -19.63 11.94
C ARG A 186 16.84 -18.96 10.77
N ARG A 187 16.15 -18.75 9.64
CA ARG A 187 16.69 -18.12 8.42
C ARG A 187 15.96 -16.82 8.09
N GLY A 188 16.43 -15.74 8.74
CA GLY A 188 15.90 -14.39 8.52
C GLY A 188 14.49 -14.23 9.09
N MET A 189 13.50 -14.07 8.22
CA MET A 189 12.10 -13.85 8.62
C MET A 189 11.35 -15.16 8.94
N PHE A 190 11.82 -16.30 8.44
CA PHE A 190 11.19 -17.61 8.60
C PHE A 190 12.03 -18.55 9.45
N ASP A 191 11.36 -19.54 10.03
CA ASP A 191 11.96 -20.78 10.48
C ASP A 191 11.96 -21.77 9.30
N GLU A 192 13.13 -22.04 8.70
CA GLU A 192 13.25 -22.92 7.52
C GLU A 192 13.55 -24.36 7.96
N VAL A 193 12.83 -25.33 7.39
CA VAL A 193 13.16 -26.75 7.53
C VAL A 193 13.08 -27.45 6.19
N ARG A 194 13.91 -28.47 5.98
CA ARG A 194 13.89 -29.31 4.79
C ARG A 194 13.37 -30.69 5.17
N VAL A 195 12.55 -31.28 4.31
CA VAL A 195 11.88 -32.55 4.57
C VAL A 195 11.92 -33.41 3.31
N SER A 196 12.17 -34.71 3.46
CA SER A 196 12.07 -35.67 2.37
C SER A 196 10.79 -36.48 2.51
N SER A 197 9.72 -36.09 1.80
CA SER A 197 8.45 -36.82 1.83
C SER A 197 8.33 -37.76 0.62
N PRO A 198 8.10 -39.07 0.80
CA PRO A 198 7.95 -40.00 -0.31
C PRO A 198 6.73 -39.68 -1.19
N GLY A 199 5.68 -39.08 -0.61
CA GLY A 199 4.45 -38.71 -1.31
C GLY A 199 4.59 -37.55 -2.29
N PHE A 200 5.66 -36.75 -2.20
CA PHE A 200 5.85 -35.51 -2.96
C PHE A 200 7.20 -35.43 -3.70
N ARG A 201 7.86 -36.57 -3.92
CA ARG A 201 9.10 -36.68 -4.72
C ARG A 201 8.91 -36.04 -6.11
N GLY A 202 9.87 -35.21 -6.53
CA GLY A 202 9.78 -34.41 -7.77
C GLY A 202 8.80 -33.22 -7.76
N GLY A 203 8.05 -33.01 -6.66
CA GLY A 203 7.04 -31.96 -6.56
C GLY A 203 7.59 -30.54 -6.48
N ASN A 204 8.85 -30.35 -6.07
CA ASN A 204 9.50 -29.06 -5.79
C ASN A 204 8.57 -28.12 -5.01
N LEU A 205 8.26 -28.48 -3.77
CA LEU A 205 7.20 -27.87 -2.97
C LEU A 205 7.81 -27.02 -1.84
N GLU A 206 7.41 -25.75 -1.75
CA GLU A 206 7.65 -24.86 -0.61
C GLU A 206 6.31 -24.66 0.13
N VAL A 207 6.21 -25.07 1.39
CA VAL A 207 5.01 -24.88 2.22
C VAL A 207 5.26 -23.79 3.25
N LEU A 208 4.46 -22.72 3.21
CA LEU A 208 4.41 -21.69 4.25
C LEU A 208 3.33 -22.05 5.26
N LEU A 209 3.72 -22.35 6.49
CA LEU A 209 2.81 -22.54 7.62
C LEU A 209 2.76 -21.26 8.45
N MET A 210 1.55 -20.73 8.66
CA MET A 210 1.32 -19.57 9.54
C MET A 210 -0.10 -19.56 10.11
N ASP A 211 -0.26 -18.90 11.25
CA ASP A 211 -1.56 -18.72 11.89
C ASP A 211 -2.19 -17.40 11.42
N VAL A 212 -3.48 -17.44 11.04
CA VAL A 212 -4.23 -16.30 10.51
C VAL A 212 -5.48 -16.02 11.35
N ASN A 213 -5.89 -14.77 11.39
CA ASN A 213 -7.22 -14.42 11.90
C ASN A 213 -8.29 -14.81 10.86
N PRO A 214 -9.50 -15.19 11.28
CA PRO A 214 -10.56 -15.53 10.35
C PRO A 214 -10.88 -14.36 9.39
N PRO A 215 -11.08 -14.61 8.08
CA PRO A 215 -11.35 -13.56 7.11
C PRO A 215 -12.71 -12.91 7.40
N ALA A 216 -12.68 -11.77 8.07
CA ALA A 216 -13.88 -11.02 8.43
C ALA A 216 -14.47 -10.34 7.19
N GLY A 217 -15.65 -10.81 6.76
CA GLY A 217 -16.54 -10.09 5.83
C GLY A 217 -15.94 -9.73 4.47
N GLY A 218 -15.95 -10.67 3.52
CA GLY A 218 -15.70 -10.36 2.11
C GLY A 218 -14.25 -9.99 1.75
N GLN A 219 -13.28 -10.23 2.64
CA GLN A 219 -11.86 -10.25 2.27
C GLN A 219 -11.64 -11.42 1.30
N GLY A 220 -11.76 -11.12 0.00
CA GLY A 220 -11.85 -12.13 -1.05
C GLY A 220 -10.59 -12.96 -1.21
N GLU A 221 -10.73 -14.03 -2.00
CA GLU A 221 -9.74 -15.07 -2.34
C GLU A 221 -8.31 -14.56 -2.56
N ALA A 222 -8.16 -13.33 -3.08
CA ALA A 222 -6.87 -12.66 -3.25
C ALA A 222 -6.04 -12.59 -1.95
N ALA A 223 -6.66 -12.32 -0.79
CA ALA A 223 -5.98 -12.19 0.50
C ALA A 223 -5.44 -13.54 1.04
N LEU A 224 -6.08 -14.65 0.66
CA LEU A 224 -5.59 -16.01 0.99
C LEU A 224 -4.45 -16.47 0.07
N LEU A 225 -4.24 -15.80 -1.06
CA LEU A 225 -3.24 -16.15 -2.08
C LEU A 225 -2.05 -15.17 -2.13
N ASP A 226 -2.09 -14.10 -1.32
CA ASP A 226 -1.08 -13.04 -1.22
C ASP A 226 -0.99 -12.61 0.25
N LEU A 227 -0.15 -13.31 1.02
CA LEU A 227 -0.23 -13.33 2.48
C LEU A 227 0.74 -12.33 3.12
N PRO A 228 0.28 -11.46 4.05
CA PRO A 228 1.18 -10.55 4.77
C PRO A 228 2.03 -11.32 5.78
N VAL A 229 3.35 -11.32 5.58
CA VAL A 229 4.34 -11.85 6.53
C VAL A 229 5.08 -10.69 7.19
N ASP A 230 4.95 -10.58 8.49
CA ASP A 230 5.52 -9.51 9.30
C ASP A 230 7.05 -9.60 9.43
N ILE A 231 7.75 -8.52 9.07
CA ILE A 231 9.20 -8.38 9.24
C ILE A 231 9.51 -7.35 10.31
N VAL A 232 10.25 -7.78 11.34
CA VAL A 232 10.80 -6.92 12.39
C VAL A 232 12.00 -6.13 11.83
N SER A 233 11.76 -4.87 11.48
CA SER A 233 12.74 -3.95 10.89
C SER A 233 13.30 -2.99 11.94
N GLY A 234 14.22 -3.49 12.77
CA GLY A 234 14.86 -2.73 13.85
C GLY A 234 14.08 -2.80 15.18
N ILE A 235 14.47 -1.96 16.14
CA ILE A 235 13.83 -1.93 17.46
C ILE A 235 12.40 -1.36 17.30
N ASP A 236 11.42 -2.26 17.40
CA ASP A 236 9.98 -1.96 17.49
C ASP A 236 9.30 -1.37 16.24
N ARG A 237 9.71 -1.83 15.03
CA ARG A 237 8.94 -1.60 13.80
C ARG A 237 8.68 -2.90 13.07
N VAL A 238 7.41 -3.25 12.90
CA VAL A 238 6.98 -4.38 12.10
C VAL A 238 6.41 -3.87 10.78
N SER A 239 6.88 -4.45 9.66
CA SER A 239 6.39 -4.13 8.31
C SER A 239 6.00 -5.42 7.59
N PRO A 240 4.74 -5.61 7.18
CA PRO A 240 4.32 -6.79 6.43
C PRO A 240 4.88 -6.76 5.01
N ILE A 241 5.44 -7.89 4.57
CA ILE A 241 5.74 -8.16 3.16
C ILE A 241 4.70 -9.13 2.62
N MET A 242 4.13 -8.79 1.46
CA MET A 242 3.17 -9.65 0.77
C MET A 242 3.90 -10.86 0.16
N THR A 243 3.49 -12.06 0.56
CA THR A 243 4.07 -13.34 0.15
C THR A 243 3.05 -14.12 -0.70
N PRO A 244 3.20 -14.09 -2.04
CA PRO A 244 2.26 -14.75 -2.93
C PRO A 244 2.48 -16.27 -2.93
N VAL A 245 1.38 -17.01 -3.00
CA VAL A 245 1.36 -18.48 -3.08
C VAL A 245 0.52 -18.98 -4.27
N HIS A 246 0.75 -20.23 -4.68
CA HIS A 246 0.04 -20.84 -5.81
C HIS A 246 -1.22 -21.59 -5.36
N LYS A 247 -1.27 -22.09 -4.12
CA LYS A 247 -2.41 -22.75 -3.50
C LYS A 247 -2.45 -22.43 -2.01
N THR A 248 -3.62 -22.51 -1.40
CA THR A 248 -3.81 -22.29 0.03
C THR A 248 -4.79 -23.29 0.61
N VAL A 249 -4.41 -23.97 1.70
CA VAL A 249 -5.35 -24.69 2.56
C VAL A 249 -5.60 -23.90 3.84
N LEU A 250 -6.88 -23.67 4.14
CA LEU A 250 -7.33 -23.10 5.41
C LEU A 250 -7.78 -24.25 6.32
N VAL A 251 -7.14 -24.37 7.48
CA VAL A 251 -7.43 -25.38 8.50
C VAL A 251 -8.08 -24.68 9.69
N ALA A 252 -9.28 -25.13 10.05
CA ALA A 252 -10.02 -24.65 11.21
C ALA A 252 -10.32 -25.78 12.19
N GLU A 253 -10.51 -25.44 13.46
CA GLU A 253 -10.70 -26.39 14.55
C GLU A 253 -12.16 -26.39 15.03
N GLY A 254 -12.77 -27.57 15.10
CA GLY A 254 -14.07 -27.79 15.70
C GLY A 254 -15.23 -27.04 15.02
N LEU A 255 -16.40 -27.11 15.65
CA LEU A 255 -17.60 -26.37 15.19
C LEU A 255 -17.43 -24.84 15.30
N VAL A 256 -16.53 -24.37 16.17
CA VAL A 256 -16.24 -22.94 16.37
C VAL A 256 -15.48 -22.34 15.18
N GLY A 257 -14.69 -23.14 14.47
CA GLY A 257 -13.96 -22.71 13.26
C GLY A 257 -14.80 -22.70 11.97
N VAL A 258 -15.99 -23.32 11.95
CA VAL A 258 -16.86 -23.42 10.76
C VAL A 258 -17.26 -22.07 10.16
N PRO A 259 -17.61 -21.01 10.92
CA PRO A 259 -17.94 -19.69 10.36
C PRO A 259 -16.79 -19.03 9.59
N SER A 260 -15.55 -19.47 9.80
CA SER A 260 -14.37 -18.92 9.14
C SER A 260 -14.13 -19.51 7.75
N VAL A 261 -14.68 -20.69 7.47
CA VAL A 261 -14.63 -21.34 6.15
C VAL A 261 -15.92 -21.17 5.34
N SER A 262 -17.04 -20.79 5.98
CA SER A 262 -18.35 -20.67 5.29
C SER A 262 -18.45 -19.54 4.26
N GLY A 263 -17.51 -18.58 4.27
CA GLY A 263 -17.42 -17.50 3.29
C GLY A 263 -16.52 -17.80 2.08
N LEU A 264 -15.96 -19.01 1.98
CA LEU A 264 -15.02 -19.41 0.93
C LEU A 264 -15.72 -20.18 -0.21
N PRO A 265 -15.13 -20.22 -1.42
CA PRO A 265 -15.61 -21.10 -2.48
C PRO A 265 -15.63 -22.56 -2.00
N PRO A 266 -16.57 -23.38 -2.52
CA PRO A 266 -16.62 -24.80 -2.18
C PRO A 266 -15.36 -25.52 -2.66
N ASN A 267 -14.95 -26.56 -1.93
CA ASN A 267 -13.78 -27.35 -2.29
C ASN A 267 -13.90 -28.04 -3.66
N GLU A 268 -13.08 -27.60 -4.61
CA GLU A 268 -12.90 -28.26 -5.91
C GLU A 268 -11.58 -29.06 -5.95
N GLU A 269 -11.58 -30.22 -6.62
CA GLU A 269 -10.38 -31.07 -6.79
C GLU A 269 -9.20 -30.31 -7.42
N HIS A 270 -9.51 -29.46 -8.40
CA HIS A 270 -8.55 -28.62 -9.11
C HIS A 270 -8.40 -27.22 -8.51
N GLY A 271 -9.12 -26.93 -7.42
CA GLY A 271 -9.22 -25.62 -6.79
C GLY A 271 -7.89 -25.07 -6.27
N VAL A 272 -7.81 -23.74 -6.20
CA VAL A 272 -6.64 -22.99 -5.69
C VAL A 272 -6.69 -22.84 -4.16
N ILE A 273 -7.90 -22.68 -3.61
CA ILE A 273 -8.19 -22.61 -2.19
C ILE A 273 -8.87 -23.92 -1.77
N PHE A 274 -8.55 -24.42 -0.58
CA PHE A 274 -9.16 -25.60 0.01
C PHE A 274 -9.43 -25.37 1.49
N SER A 275 -10.60 -25.77 1.97
CA SER A 275 -11.05 -25.57 3.34
C SER A 275 -11.18 -26.90 4.07
N ALA A 276 -10.52 -27.06 5.21
CA ALA A 276 -10.61 -28.25 6.05
C ALA A 276 -10.99 -27.86 7.50
N VAL A 277 -11.85 -28.66 8.13
CA VAL A 277 -12.26 -28.46 9.53
C VAL A 277 -12.08 -29.75 10.29
N ASP A 278 -11.29 -29.74 11.38
CA ASP A 278 -11.16 -30.90 12.25
C ASP A 278 -12.41 -31.08 13.10
N LEU A 279 -13.14 -32.17 12.85
CA LEU A 279 -14.40 -32.54 13.51
C LEU A 279 -14.27 -33.99 14.00
N PRO A 280 -13.50 -34.24 15.08
CA PRO A 280 -13.24 -35.59 15.56
C PRO A 280 -14.54 -36.33 15.88
N GLY A 281 -14.64 -37.56 15.38
CA GLY A 281 -15.84 -38.39 15.53
C GLY A 281 -17.01 -38.04 14.60
N TYR A 282 -16.95 -36.96 13.82
CA TYR A 282 -18.00 -36.65 12.84
C TYR A 282 -18.05 -37.71 11.74
N GLN A 283 -19.26 -38.21 11.48
CA GLN A 283 -19.58 -39.03 10.32
C GLN A 283 -20.60 -38.22 9.52
N PRO A 284 -20.37 -37.92 8.22
CA PRO A 284 -21.41 -37.25 7.44
C PRO A 284 -22.63 -38.17 7.32
N PRO A 285 -23.83 -37.61 7.14
CA PRO A 285 -24.99 -38.39 6.78
C PRO A 285 -24.75 -39.16 5.48
N THR A 286 -25.50 -40.23 5.28
CA THR A 286 -25.54 -41.01 4.05
C THR A 286 -25.85 -40.13 2.83
N THR A 287 -25.54 -40.64 1.64
CA THR A 287 -25.42 -40.05 0.28
C THR A 287 -26.33 -38.88 -0.14
N ASP A 288 -27.44 -38.62 0.54
CA ASP A 288 -28.46 -37.62 0.15
C ASP A 288 -28.33 -36.26 0.86
N ALA A 289 -27.31 -36.06 1.70
CA ALA A 289 -27.05 -34.78 2.35
C ALA A 289 -26.33 -33.76 1.44
N PRO A 290 -26.66 -32.45 1.52
CA PRO A 290 -25.96 -31.43 0.75
C PRO A 290 -24.47 -31.40 1.13
N ALA A 291 -23.60 -31.36 0.13
CA ALA A 291 -22.16 -31.31 0.32
C ALA A 291 -21.77 -30.06 1.14
N THR A 292 -20.97 -30.25 2.19
CA THR A 292 -20.39 -29.14 2.95
C THR A 292 -19.39 -28.38 2.08
N PRO A 293 -19.31 -27.03 2.16
CA PRO A 293 -18.33 -26.26 1.38
C PRO A 293 -16.87 -26.54 1.79
N PHE A 294 -16.67 -27.10 2.99
CA PHE A 294 -15.39 -27.54 3.54
C PHE A 294 -15.32 -29.06 3.68
N LEU A 295 -14.10 -29.60 3.81
CA LEU A 295 -13.83 -31.00 4.10
C LEU A 295 -13.79 -31.22 5.63
N PRO A 296 -14.71 -32.01 6.22
CA PRO A 296 -14.54 -32.47 7.59
C PRO A 296 -13.40 -33.51 7.63
N ILE A 297 -12.42 -33.31 8.50
CA ILE A 297 -11.30 -34.23 8.77
C ILE A 297 -11.34 -34.72 10.22
N ASP A 298 -10.62 -35.80 10.51
CA ASP A 298 -10.40 -36.31 11.87
C ASP A 298 -8.91 -36.56 12.07
N VAL A 299 -8.22 -35.53 12.54
CA VAL A 299 -6.76 -35.50 12.71
C VAL A 299 -6.30 -36.56 13.72
N SER A 300 -7.10 -36.80 14.75
CA SER A 300 -6.84 -37.82 15.79
C SER A 300 -6.78 -39.24 15.20
N LYS A 301 -7.69 -39.59 14.28
CA LYS A 301 -7.65 -40.89 13.58
C LYS A 301 -6.41 -41.03 12.69
N ALA A 302 -6.05 -40.00 11.94
CA ALA A 302 -4.86 -40.02 11.08
C ALA A 302 -3.58 -40.24 11.90
N SER A 303 -3.40 -39.46 12.97
CA SER A 303 -2.24 -39.54 13.86
C SER A 303 -2.12 -40.91 14.53
N LYS A 304 -3.24 -41.45 15.06
CA LYS A 304 -3.28 -42.81 15.59
C LYS A 304 -2.93 -43.88 14.55
N GLY A 305 -3.41 -43.72 13.30
CA GLY A 305 -3.09 -44.64 12.21
C GLY A 305 -1.59 -44.70 11.93
N VAL A 306 -0.95 -43.53 11.77
CA VAL A 306 0.50 -43.43 11.51
C VAL A 306 1.30 -44.01 12.68
N GLY A 307 0.90 -43.72 13.93
CA GLY A 307 1.54 -44.29 15.13
C GLY A 307 1.52 -45.82 15.15
N LEU A 308 0.35 -46.44 14.94
CA LEU A 308 0.22 -47.90 14.91
C LEU A 308 1.08 -48.57 13.82
N PHE A 309 1.22 -47.93 12.66
CA PHE A 309 2.07 -48.46 11.59
C PHE A 309 3.56 -48.37 11.90
N ARG A 310 3.98 -47.30 12.61
CA ARG A 310 5.35 -47.12 13.13
C ARG A 310 5.67 -48.10 14.26
N GLU A 311 4.70 -48.46 15.09
CA GLU A 311 4.85 -49.51 16.12
C GLU A 311 5.11 -50.89 15.51
N SER A 312 4.36 -51.27 14.46
CA SER A 312 4.61 -52.49 13.70
C SER A 312 3.89 -52.49 12.34
N LEU A 313 4.60 -52.98 11.31
CA LEU A 313 4.05 -53.24 9.98
C LEU A 313 2.83 -54.20 9.98
N SER A 314 2.65 -54.99 11.05
CA SER A 314 1.44 -55.83 11.22
C SER A 314 0.15 -55.03 11.33
N HIS A 315 0.21 -53.74 11.69
CA HIS A 315 -0.95 -52.86 11.79
C HIS A 315 -1.33 -52.16 10.47
N GLY A 316 -0.80 -52.61 9.32
CA GLY A 316 -1.10 -52.01 8.01
C GLY A 316 -2.60 -51.86 7.69
N MET A 317 -3.43 -52.84 8.04
CA MET A 317 -4.88 -52.76 7.84
C MET A 317 -5.56 -51.74 8.77
N ASP A 318 -5.05 -51.58 10.00
CA ASP A 318 -5.55 -50.58 10.95
C ASP A 318 -5.15 -49.16 10.54
N TYR A 319 -3.90 -48.99 10.07
CA TYR A 319 -3.43 -47.76 9.44
C TYR A 319 -4.30 -47.37 8.25
N GLU A 320 -4.47 -48.26 7.27
CA GLU A 320 -5.26 -47.98 6.06
C GLU A 320 -6.70 -47.56 6.41
N ARG A 321 -7.35 -48.32 7.30
CA ARG A 321 -8.70 -48.03 7.81
C ARG A 321 -8.78 -46.66 8.47
N LEU A 322 -7.87 -46.33 9.39
CA LEU A 322 -7.88 -45.06 10.11
C LEU A 322 -7.51 -43.87 9.21
N TRP A 323 -6.55 -44.07 8.29
CA TRP A 323 -6.10 -43.09 7.32
C TRP A 323 -7.24 -42.69 6.37
N PHE A 324 -7.97 -43.64 5.78
CA PHE A 324 -9.13 -43.31 4.96
C PHE A 324 -10.31 -42.74 5.76
N GLN A 325 -10.56 -43.23 7.00
CA GLN A 325 -11.58 -42.65 7.87
C GLN A 325 -11.27 -41.21 8.32
N SER A 326 -9.99 -40.81 8.36
CA SER A 326 -9.56 -39.45 8.74
C SER A 326 -9.83 -38.37 7.70
N ARG A 327 -10.01 -38.76 6.42
CA ARG A 327 -10.19 -37.87 5.24
C ARG A 327 -9.01 -36.97 4.88
N VAL A 328 -7.93 -36.96 5.66
CA VAL A 328 -6.62 -36.38 5.30
C VAL A 328 -6.09 -36.84 3.92
N PRO A 329 -6.37 -38.06 3.40
CA PRO A 329 -5.97 -38.45 2.05
C PRO A 329 -6.50 -37.54 0.93
N ALA A 330 -7.70 -36.95 1.10
CA ALA A 330 -8.28 -36.05 0.09
C ALA A 330 -7.50 -34.73 -0.02
N LEU A 331 -7.04 -34.18 1.11
CA LEU A 331 -6.16 -33.01 1.13
C LEU A 331 -4.80 -33.32 0.51
N SER A 332 -4.27 -34.52 0.76
CA SER A 332 -3.04 -35.01 0.12
C SER A 332 -3.19 -35.15 -1.40
N ALA A 333 -4.35 -35.62 -1.89
CA ALA A 333 -4.65 -35.73 -3.32
C ALA A 333 -4.76 -34.35 -4.01
N TRP A 334 -5.47 -33.39 -3.39
CA TRP A 334 -5.58 -32.01 -3.88
C TRP A 334 -4.21 -31.30 -4.00
N LEU A 335 -3.30 -31.55 -3.05
CA LEU A 335 -1.94 -31.03 -3.10
C LEU A 335 -1.11 -31.71 -4.21
N LYS A 336 -1.22 -33.04 -4.35
CA LYS A 336 -0.57 -33.81 -5.42
C LYS A 336 -1.00 -33.34 -6.81
N TYR A 337 -2.27 -33.01 -7.02
CA TYR A 337 -2.73 -32.46 -8.30
C TYR A 337 -2.01 -31.15 -8.66
N GLY A 338 -1.86 -30.23 -7.70
CA GLY A 338 -1.17 -28.95 -7.95
C GLY A 338 0.33 -29.08 -8.23
N THR A 339 0.97 -30.12 -7.68
CA THR A 339 2.41 -30.41 -7.80
C THR A 339 2.75 -31.42 -8.89
N ALA A 340 1.74 -32.03 -9.53
CA ALA A 340 1.89 -33.05 -10.56
C ALA A 340 2.79 -32.55 -11.71
N SER A 341 3.90 -33.26 -11.92
CA SER A 341 4.87 -32.95 -12.97
C SER A 341 4.81 -34.01 -14.07
N GLN A 342 4.71 -33.57 -15.32
CA GLN A 342 5.01 -34.38 -16.49
C GLN A 342 6.13 -33.68 -17.30
N PRO A 343 7.08 -34.41 -17.88
CA PRO A 343 8.26 -33.81 -18.51
C PRO A 343 7.86 -32.89 -19.67
N GLY A 344 8.30 -31.63 -19.60
CA GLY A 344 8.00 -30.62 -20.64
C GLY A 344 6.59 -30.02 -20.58
N THR A 345 5.81 -30.30 -19.52
CA THR A 345 4.51 -29.65 -19.26
C THR A 345 4.63 -28.67 -18.10
N THR A 346 3.82 -27.61 -18.12
CA THR A 346 3.80 -26.60 -17.05
C THR A 346 2.92 -27.07 -15.90
N LYS A 347 3.43 -27.11 -14.67
CA LYS A 347 2.66 -27.58 -13.51
C LYS A 347 1.28 -26.89 -13.39
N PRO A 348 0.19 -27.62 -13.08
CA PRO A 348 -1.17 -27.06 -13.05
C PRO A 348 -1.33 -25.82 -12.16
N ALA A 349 -0.66 -25.79 -11.00
CA ALA A 349 -0.74 -24.66 -10.08
C ALA A 349 -0.14 -23.35 -10.65
N VAL A 350 0.88 -23.42 -11.51
CA VAL A 350 1.42 -22.23 -12.21
C VAL A 350 0.43 -21.74 -13.27
N ARG A 351 -0.18 -22.65 -14.02
CA ARG A 351 -1.21 -22.32 -15.02
C ARG A 351 -2.45 -21.67 -14.37
N ALA A 352 -2.90 -22.22 -13.24
CA ALA A 352 -4.01 -21.68 -12.46
C ALA A 352 -3.69 -20.28 -11.89
N LEU A 353 -2.48 -20.06 -11.37
CA LEU A 353 -2.02 -18.75 -10.91
C LEU A 353 -2.07 -17.72 -12.04
N ILE A 354 -1.53 -18.03 -13.23
CA ILE A 354 -1.53 -17.10 -14.38
C ILE A 354 -2.97 -16.82 -14.82
N SER A 355 -3.81 -17.84 -14.95
CA SER A 355 -5.23 -17.68 -15.30
C SER A 355 -5.98 -16.77 -14.31
N SER A 356 -5.74 -16.96 -13.01
CA SER A 356 -6.31 -16.12 -11.94
C SER A 356 -5.82 -14.68 -11.99
N VAL A 357 -4.51 -14.44 -12.24
CA VAL A 357 -3.98 -13.07 -12.43
C VAL A 357 -4.64 -12.40 -13.63
N LEU A 358 -4.73 -13.08 -14.77
CA LEU A 358 -5.35 -12.53 -15.98
C LEU A 358 -6.85 -12.25 -15.78
N GLN A 359 -7.61 -13.17 -15.16
CA GLN A 359 -9.02 -12.93 -14.85
C GLN A 359 -9.20 -11.75 -13.89
N ASN A 360 -8.41 -11.66 -12.83
CA ASN A 360 -8.49 -10.55 -11.87
C ASN A 360 -8.18 -9.20 -12.53
N THR A 361 -7.25 -9.15 -13.50
CA THR A 361 -6.96 -7.91 -14.24
C THR A 361 -8.14 -7.46 -15.11
N LEU A 362 -8.90 -8.38 -15.72
CA LEU A 362 -10.13 -8.02 -16.43
C LEU A 362 -11.22 -7.51 -15.49
N VAL A 363 -11.41 -8.17 -14.34
CA VAL A 363 -12.38 -7.73 -13.32
C VAL A 363 -12.01 -6.32 -12.79
N ALA A 364 -10.73 -6.03 -12.58
CA ALA A 364 -10.27 -4.70 -12.19
C ALA A 364 -10.55 -3.62 -13.27
N LEU A 365 -10.30 -3.94 -14.55
CA LEU A 365 -10.62 -3.07 -15.69
C LEU A 365 -12.13 -2.85 -15.87
N GLU A 366 -12.94 -3.87 -15.60
CA GLU A 366 -14.40 -3.76 -15.66
C GLU A 366 -14.95 -2.96 -14.47
N GLY A 367 -14.35 -3.09 -13.28
CA GLY A 367 -14.65 -2.26 -12.12
C GLY A 367 -14.34 -0.77 -12.35
N SER A 368 -13.19 -0.45 -12.96
CA SER A 368 -12.82 0.91 -13.40
C SER A 368 -13.92 1.52 -14.29
N LYS A 369 -14.37 0.74 -15.28
CA LYS A 369 -15.44 1.16 -16.22
C LYS A 369 -16.79 1.29 -15.55
N ALA A 370 -17.17 0.38 -14.66
CA ALA A 370 -18.44 0.43 -13.95
C ALA A 370 -18.54 1.63 -13.00
N ALA A 371 -17.44 1.99 -12.32
CA ALA A 371 -17.34 3.21 -11.52
C ALA A 371 -17.50 4.47 -12.39
N THR A 372 -16.92 4.47 -13.59
CA THR A 372 -16.96 5.60 -14.53
C THR A 372 -18.31 5.70 -15.29
N ALA A 373 -18.99 4.58 -15.52
CA ALA A 373 -20.23 4.49 -16.31
C ALA A 373 -21.52 4.61 -15.47
N ALA A 374 -21.43 4.80 -14.15
CA ALA A 374 -22.59 5.04 -13.30
C ALA A 374 -23.34 6.32 -13.77
N PRO A 375 -24.67 6.26 -14.02
CA PRO A 375 -25.38 7.31 -14.73
C PRO A 375 -25.60 8.56 -13.86
N SER A 376 -24.65 9.49 -13.93
CA SER A 376 -24.86 10.88 -13.52
C SER A 376 -25.58 11.64 -14.64
N PRO A 377 -26.60 12.48 -14.35
CA PRO A 377 -27.37 13.19 -15.38
C PRO A 377 -26.51 14.26 -16.05
N SER A 378 -26.03 13.97 -17.27
CA SER A 378 -25.32 14.93 -18.10
C SER A 378 -26.25 16.08 -18.53
N PRO A 379 -25.70 17.29 -18.75
CA PRO A 379 -25.22 17.55 -20.10
C PRO A 379 -23.78 18.11 -20.19
N ALA A 380 -23.14 17.84 -21.33
CA ALA A 380 -21.90 18.46 -21.82
C ALA A 380 -20.58 18.15 -21.07
N ALA A 381 -20.30 16.86 -20.83
CA ALA A 381 -18.94 16.40 -20.57
C ALA A 381 -18.06 16.57 -21.82
N GLY A 382 -17.22 17.61 -21.85
CA GLY A 382 -16.27 17.87 -22.94
C GLY A 382 -15.71 19.29 -23.01
N SER A 383 -16.38 20.30 -22.42
CA SER A 383 -15.97 21.71 -22.52
C SER A 383 -15.95 22.50 -21.21
N SER A 384 -16.26 21.87 -20.07
CA SER A 384 -16.35 22.54 -18.76
C SER A 384 -15.00 22.99 -18.18
N GLY A 385 -13.88 22.34 -18.55
CA GLY A 385 -12.53 22.66 -18.07
C GLY A 385 -12.13 24.14 -18.17
N PRO A 386 -12.17 24.79 -19.35
CA PRO A 386 -11.85 26.22 -19.48
C PRO A 386 -12.83 27.14 -18.73
N VAL A 387 -14.11 26.76 -18.61
CA VAL A 387 -15.11 27.53 -17.86
C VAL A 387 -14.82 27.48 -16.35
N LEU A 388 -14.44 26.31 -15.83
CA LEU A 388 -14.03 26.13 -14.43
C LEU A 388 -12.71 26.86 -14.13
N ARG A 389 -11.72 26.81 -15.04
CA ARG A 389 -10.46 27.58 -14.91
C ARG A 389 -10.70 29.09 -14.88
N ARG A 390 -11.59 29.62 -15.74
CA ARG A 390 -12.01 31.03 -15.68
C ARG A 390 -12.70 31.35 -14.34
N GLY A 391 -13.67 30.54 -13.91
CA GLY A 391 -14.34 30.75 -12.63
C GLY A 391 -13.39 30.75 -11.41
N LEU A 392 -12.36 29.91 -11.43
CA LEU A 392 -11.30 29.92 -10.42
C LEU A 392 -10.43 31.19 -10.46
N ALA A 393 -10.07 31.68 -11.65
CA ALA A 393 -9.34 32.94 -11.79
C ALA A 393 -10.18 34.14 -11.31
N ASP A 394 -11.46 34.20 -11.69
CA ASP A 394 -12.41 35.23 -11.28
C ASP A 394 -12.58 35.22 -9.74
N TRP A 395 -12.66 34.02 -9.13
CA TRP A 395 -12.69 33.86 -7.67
C TRP A 395 -11.40 34.30 -6.99
N ALA A 396 -10.22 33.92 -7.52
CA ALA A 396 -8.94 34.27 -6.91
C ALA A 396 -8.72 35.79 -6.93
N GLN A 397 -9.10 36.46 -8.03
CA GLN A 397 -9.11 37.92 -8.13
C GLN A 397 -10.10 38.54 -7.13
N GLY A 398 -11.34 38.02 -7.06
CA GLY A 398 -12.36 38.49 -6.11
C GLY A 398 -11.97 38.31 -4.64
N ALA A 399 -11.33 37.19 -4.30
CA ALA A 399 -10.85 36.90 -2.94
C ALA A 399 -9.67 37.80 -2.55
N HIS A 400 -8.77 38.11 -3.47
CA HIS A 400 -7.69 39.08 -3.22
C HIS A 400 -8.20 40.52 -3.08
N ALA A 401 -9.23 40.91 -3.83
CA ALA A 401 -9.89 42.21 -3.66
C ALA A 401 -10.64 42.28 -2.31
N GLU A 402 -11.48 41.28 -1.98
CA GLU A 402 -12.21 41.23 -0.71
C GLU A 402 -11.25 41.30 0.50
N LEU A 403 -10.12 40.57 0.46
CA LEU A 403 -9.12 40.60 1.52
C LEU A 403 -8.54 42.00 1.75
N GLN A 404 -8.31 42.77 0.70
CA GLN A 404 -7.78 44.13 0.80
C GLN A 404 -8.86 45.08 1.31
N ASP A 405 -9.98 45.15 0.59
CA ASP A 405 -11.07 46.10 0.87
C ASP A 405 -11.66 45.90 2.27
N GLN A 406 -11.97 44.65 2.67
CA GLN A 406 -12.61 44.37 3.96
C GLN A 406 -11.66 44.60 5.14
N LEU A 407 -10.38 44.22 5.01
CA LEU A 407 -9.41 44.46 6.09
C LEU A 407 -9.07 45.95 6.21
N ASP A 408 -8.92 46.67 5.10
CA ASP A 408 -8.64 48.11 5.14
C ASP A 408 -9.84 48.89 5.70
N LEU A 409 -11.08 48.49 5.39
CA LEU A 409 -12.29 49.03 6.06
C LEU A 409 -12.33 48.69 7.56
N ALA A 410 -11.96 47.47 7.95
CA ALA A 410 -11.98 47.06 9.35
C ALA A 410 -10.93 47.79 10.19
N PHE A 411 -9.70 47.93 9.68
CA PHE A 411 -8.59 48.60 10.34
C PHE A 411 -8.72 50.13 10.29
N THR A 412 -9.31 50.73 9.25
CA THR A 412 -9.64 52.17 9.30
C THR A 412 -10.87 52.49 10.17
N GLY A 413 -11.71 51.48 10.46
CA GLY A 413 -13.01 51.58 11.10
C GLY A 413 -13.03 51.90 12.60
N GLN A 414 -14.23 52.16 13.12
CA GLN A 414 -14.44 52.57 14.52
C GLN A 414 -14.04 51.48 15.54
N LYS A 415 -14.19 50.19 15.20
CA LYS A 415 -13.82 49.06 16.08
C LYS A 415 -12.31 49.05 16.35
N TRP A 416 -11.46 49.19 15.33
CA TRP A 416 -10.00 49.29 15.51
C TRP A 416 -9.57 50.54 16.29
N ARG A 417 -10.24 51.69 16.08
CA ARG A 417 -10.01 52.94 16.85
C ARG A 417 -10.44 52.87 18.32
N LYS A 418 -11.20 51.83 18.74
CA LYS A 418 -11.45 51.54 20.16
C LYS A 418 -10.22 50.90 20.84
N LEU A 419 -9.28 50.36 20.07
CA LEU A 419 -8.02 49.78 20.56
C LEU A 419 -6.87 50.80 20.61
N ASN A 420 -7.15 52.10 20.78
CA ASN A 420 -6.09 53.11 20.97
C ASN A 420 -5.47 52.98 22.37
N TRP A 421 -4.16 53.24 22.49
CA TRP A 421 -3.37 52.89 23.69
C TRP A 421 -3.98 53.40 25.02
N TRP A 422 -4.55 54.60 25.02
CA TRP A 422 -5.13 55.22 26.22
C TRP A 422 -6.42 54.53 26.70
N LYS A 423 -7.14 53.82 25.81
CA LYS A 423 -8.36 53.07 26.16
C LYS A 423 -8.06 51.77 26.88
N LEU A 424 -6.86 51.22 26.75
CA LEU A 424 -6.45 49.97 27.39
C LEU A 424 -6.60 50.02 28.92
N PHE A 425 -6.35 51.16 29.56
CA PHE A 425 -6.50 51.31 31.01
C PHE A 425 -7.94 51.10 31.51
N TRP A 426 -8.94 51.24 30.65
CA TRP A 426 -10.36 51.12 31.00
C TRP A 426 -11.03 49.90 30.36
N ARG A 427 -10.47 49.37 29.27
CA ARG A 427 -11.08 48.38 28.38
C ARG A 427 -10.03 47.42 27.81
N VAL A 428 -9.17 46.86 28.66
CA VAL A 428 -8.17 45.87 28.22
C VAL A 428 -8.81 44.55 27.77
N ASP A 429 -9.95 44.19 28.36
CA ASP A 429 -10.65 42.93 28.05
C ASP A 429 -11.52 43.01 26.78
N ASP A 430 -11.85 44.22 26.31
CA ASP A 430 -12.50 44.45 25.02
C ASP A 430 -11.58 44.06 23.83
N VAL A 431 -10.26 43.89 24.04
CA VAL A 431 -9.28 43.60 22.98
C VAL A 431 -9.62 42.31 22.23
N GLY A 432 -9.87 41.22 22.95
CA GLY A 432 -10.20 39.93 22.34
C GLY A 432 -11.54 39.95 21.61
N MET A 433 -12.56 40.58 22.22
CA MET A 433 -13.89 40.70 21.62
C MET A 433 -13.87 41.54 20.33
N LEU A 434 -13.24 42.72 20.35
CA LEU A 434 -13.20 43.61 19.18
C LEU A 434 -12.37 43.05 18.02
N THR A 435 -11.28 42.34 18.31
CA THR A 435 -10.46 41.71 17.26
C THR A 435 -11.13 40.46 16.68
N SER A 436 -11.82 39.67 17.49
CA SER A 436 -12.60 38.52 17.03
C SER A 436 -13.79 38.96 16.16
N ASP A 437 -14.48 40.03 16.56
CA ASP A 437 -15.59 40.65 15.81
C ASP A 437 -15.11 41.29 14.49
N ILE A 438 -13.92 41.90 14.45
CA ILE A 438 -13.28 42.34 13.20
C ILE A 438 -13.02 41.14 12.27
N LEU A 439 -12.38 40.09 12.79
CA LEU A 439 -11.96 38.95 11.99
C LEU A 439 -13.16 38.12 11.49
N ALA A 440 -14.20 37.95 12.30
CA ALA A 440 -15.41 37.22 11.92
C ALA A 440 -16.18 37.88 10.76
N ASN A 441 -16.21 39.22 10.71
CA ASN A 441 -16.95 39.96 9.69
C ASN A 441 -16.13 40.28 8.43
N SER A 442 -14.81 40.48 8.57
CA SER A 442 -13.97 41.04 7.48
C SER A 442 -12.97 40.03 6.88
N PHE A 443 -12.79 38.84 7.46
CA PHE A 443 -11.86 37.85 6.92
C PHE A 443 -12.55 36.90 5.92
N LEU A 444 -12.61 37.31 4.64
CA LEU A 444 -13.00 36.48 3.49
C LEU A 444 -14.39 35.76 3.57
N PRO A 445 -15.46 36.36 4.12
CA PRO A 445 -16.76 35.68 4.24
C PRO A 445 -17.45 35.40 2.90
N THR A 446 -17.16 36.17 1.84
CA THR A 446 -17.77 36.00 0.51
C THR A 446 -16.96 35.04 -0.34
N ALA A 447 -15.63 35.19 -0.35
CA ALA A 447 -14.70 34.30 -1.01
C ALA A 447 -14.83 32.85 -0.52
N GLU A 448 -15.07 32.62 0.78
CA GLU A 448 -15.32 31.29 1.33
C GLU A 448 -16.58 30.64 0.71
N LYS A 449 -17.69 31.38 0.62
CA LYS A 449 -18.94 30.89 0.01
C LYS A 449 -18.75 30.60 -1.48
N ASN A 450 -18.06 31.49 -2.19
CA ASN A 450 -17.78 31.33 -3.61
C ASN A 450 -16.81 30.16 -3.87
N LEU A 451 -15.87 29.89 -2.97
CA LEU A 451 -14.97 28.74 -3.02
C LEU A 451 -15.75 27.42 -2.88
N VAL A 452 -16.67 27.33 -1.92
CA VAL A 452 -17.55 26.16 -1.75
C VAL A 452 -18.45 25.97 -2.97
N PHE A 453 -19.01 27.04 -3.52
CA PHE A 453 -19.80 26.97 -4.76
C PHE A 453 -18.97 26.48 -5.95
N LEU A 454 -17.73 26.95 -6.11
CA LEU A 454 -16.83 26.46 -7.17
C LEU A 454 -16.44 25.00 -6.94
N ALA A 455 -16.10 24.58 -5.72
CA ALA A 455 -15.83 23.18 -5.41
C ALA A 455 -17.02 22.29 -5.78
N GLY A 456 -18.25 22.71 -5.47
CA GLY A 456 -19.48 22.03 -5.88
C GLY A 456 -19.69 21.98 -7.41
N ARG A 457 -19.26 23.01 -8.16
CA ARG A 457 -19.29 22.97 -9.63
C ARG A 457 -18.21 22.07 -10.23
N VAL A 458 -17.05 21.93 -9.58
CA VAL A 458 -16.01 21.00 -10.01
C VAL A 458 -16.43 19.56 -9.68
N SER A 459 -17.01 19.28 -8.52
CA SER A 459 -17.56 17.95 -8.18
C SER A 459 -18.84 17.58 -8.93
N ALA A 460 -19.56 18.55 -9.52
CA ALA A 460 -20.64 18.27 -10.47
C ALA A 460 -20.12 18.01 -11.90
N ALA A 461 -18.86 18.37 -12.19
CA ALA A 461 -18.24 18.17 -13.50
C ALA A 461 -17.32 16.94 -13.57
N SER A 462 -16.79 16.48 -12.43
CA SER A 462 -16.00 15.26 -12.28
C SER A 462 -16.83 14.20 -11.53
N PRO A 463 -16.95 12.96 -12.04
CA PRO A 463 -17.68 11.88 -11.36
C PRO A 463 -16.93 11.30 -10.14
N ASN A 464 -15.65 11.63 -9.97
CA ASN A 464 -14.81 11.12 -8.88
C ASN A 464 -14.91 11.99 -7.62
N GLU A 465 -14.77 11.39 -6.43
CA GLU A 465 -14.74 12.12 -5.17
C GLU A 465 -13.42 12.91 -5.03
N LEU A 466 -13.44 14.15 -5.52
CA LEU A 466 -12.26 15.01 -5.58
C LEU A 466 -11.72 15.32 -4.18
N THR A 467 -10.55 14.76 -3.91
CA THR A 467 -9.82 14.92 -2.66
C THR A 467 -8.99 16.19 -2.69
N TYR A 468 -9.37 17.19 -1.88
CA TYR A 468 -8.64 18.45 -1.75
C TYR A 468 -7.59 18.37 -0.66
N ASN A 469 -6.39 18.91 -0.93
CA ASN A 469 -5.34 19.05 0.07
C ASN A 469 -5.82 20.03 1.16
N GLN A 470 -5.84 19.58 2.41
CA GLN A 470 -6.18 20.42 3.55
C GLN A 470 -4.90 20.94 4.24
N PRO A 471 -4.96 22.11 4.91
CA PRO A 471 -3.84 22.59 5.72
C PRO A 471 -3.60 21.60 6.88
N GLY A 472 -2.40 21.04 6.95
CA GLY A 472 -2.05 20.03 7.95
C GLY A 472 -1.71 20.64 9.31
N THR A 473 -2.51 20.34 10.33
CA THR A 473 -2.09 20.53 11.72
C THR A 473 -1.09 19.45 12.12
N SER A 474 0.04 19.87 12.68
CA SER A 474 0.84 18.96 13.50
C SER A 474 0.07 18.67 14.78
N ALA A 475 -0.05 17.39 15.13
CA ALA A 475 -0.93 16.82 16.16
C ALA A 475 -2.44 16.83 15.81
N VAL A 476 -3.05 15.65 16.02
CA VAL A 476 -4.50 15.39 15.97
C VAL A 476 -5.23 15.73 14.66
N SER A 477 -4.76 15.18 13.54
CA SER A 477 -5.59 14.55 12.48
C SER A 477 -4.74 14.17 11.25
N ARG A 478 -4.05 13.03 11.32
CA ARG A 478 -3.63 12.32 10.09
C ARG A 478 -4.85 11.59 9.52
N SER A 479 -5.79 12.36 8.99
CA SER A 479 -6.88 11.85 8.15
C SER A 479 -6.33 11.64 6.76
N GLU A 480 -6.19 10.39 6.32
CA GLU A 480 -5.93 10.03 4.91
C GLU A 480 -7.20 10.20 4.04
N GLY A 481 -7.99 11.23 4.34
CA GLY A 481 -9.17 11.65 3.60
C GLY A 481 -9.16 13.17 3.53
N GLY A 482 -8.86 13.72 2.35
CA GLY A 482 -8.99 15.15 2.09
C GLY A 482 -10.46 15.54 2.02
N GLY A 483 -10.84 16.62 2.71
CA GLY A 483 -12.23 17.06 2.78
C GLY A 483 -12.84 17.43 1.41
N ARG A 484 -14.18 17.35 1.33
CA ARG A 484 -15.01 17.56 0.13
C ARG A 484 -14.86 18.93 -0.58
N TRP A 485 -14.22 19.90 0.06
CA TRP A 485 -13.84 21.20 -0.53
C TRP A 485 -12.61 21.75 0.22
N PRO A 486 -11.83 22.69 -0.35
CA PRO A 486 -10.66 23.26 0.34
C PRO A 486 -11.07 24.12 1.56
N THR A 487 -10.55 23.84 2.75
CA THR A 487 -10.90 24.55 3.99
C THR A 487 -9.81 25.53 4.48
N HIS A 488 -8.92 25.98 3.60
CA HIS A 488 -7.79 26.86 3.97
C HIS A 488 -8.25 28.18 4.61
N VAL A 489 -9.31 28.81 4.09
CA VAL A 489 -9.81 30.10 4.60
C VAL A 489 -10.41 29.97 6.00
N SER A 490 -11.26 28.97 6.24
CA SER A 490 -11.86 28.73 7.57
C SER A 490 -10.83 28.27 8.58
N PHE A 491 -9.87 27.43 8.16
CA PHE A 491 -8.74 27.05 9.00
C PHE A 491 -7.91 28.26 9.44
N THR A 492 -7.51 29.14 8.52
CA THR A 492 -6.73 30.34 8.88
C THR A 492 -7.54 31.31 9.74
N ARG A 493 -8.86 31.48 9.51
CA ARG A 493 -9.72 32.27 10.39
C ARG A 493 -9.68 31.72 11.82
N ARG A 494 -9.80 30.40 11.98
CA ARG A 494 -9.74 29.72 13.29
C ARG A 494 -8.37 29.86 13.94
N TYR A 495 -7.28 29.63 13.21
CA TYR A 495 -5.91 29.84 13.69
C TYR A 495 -5.69 31.25 14.23
N LEU A 496 -6.14 32.28 13.50
CA LEU A 496 -6.03 33.66 13.95
C LEU A 496 -6.86 33.93 15.22
N GLN A 497 -8.03 33.29 15.37
CA GLN A 497 -8.89 33.38 16.57
C GLN A 497 -8.29 32.68 17.80
N GLU A 498 -7.72 31.49 17.63
CA GLU A 498 -7.24 30.65 18.73
C GLU A 498 -5.82 31.04 19.19
N GLU A 499 -4.94 31.47 18.27
CA GLU A 499 -3.52 31.74 18.58
C GLU A 499 -3.21 33.25 18.71
N THR A 500 -3.52 34.04 17.68
CA THR A 500 -3.02 35.44 17.60
C THR A 500 -3.80 36.43 18.47
N ILE A 501 -5.12 36.24 18.59
CA ILE A 501 -5.98 37.13 19.40
C ILE A 501 -5.68 37.01 20.91
N PRO A 502 -5.58 35.81 21.52
CA PRO A 502 -5.21 35.68 22.92
C PRO A 502 -3.80 36.20 23.21
N ALA A 503 -2.84 36.00 22.29
CA ALA A 503 -1.50 36.55 22.40
C ALA A 503 -1.50 38.10 22.44
N LEU A 504 -2.31 38.74 21.58
CA LEU A 504 -2.48 40.20 21.57
C LEU A 504 -3.14 40.72 22.85
N GLN A 505 -4.15 40.01 23.38
CA GLN A 505 -4.81 40.35 24.65
C GLN A 505 -3.85 40.22 25.84
N ALA A 506 -3.08 39.11 25.91
CA ALA A 506 -2.08 38.91 26.95
C ALA A 506 -0.96 39.98 26.90
N LEU A 507 -0.55 40.39 25.68
CA LEU A 507 0.36 41.52 25.49
C LEU A 507 -0.26 42.83 26.02
N ALA A 508 -1.53 43.11 25.70
CA ALA A 508 -2.23 44.30 26.19
C ALA A 508 -2.29 44.37 27.72
N GLN A 509 -2.74 43.28 28.36
CA GLN A 509 -2.80 43.15 29.83
C GLN A 509 -1.41 43.30 30.46
N LYS A 510 -0.37 42.67 29.87
CA LYS A 510 1.03 42.81 30.31
C LYS A 510 1.55 44.25 30.20
N LEU A 511 1.19 44.99 29.14
CA LEU A 511 1.60 46.40 29.00
C LEU A 511 0.92 47.30 30.04
N VAL A 512 -0.39 47.13 30.27
CA VAL A 512 -1.12 47.89 31.30
C VAL A 512 -0.52 47.62 32.68
N LEU A 513 -0.28 46.35 33.04
CA LEU A 513 0.32 45.98 34.32
C LEU A 513 1.75 46.51 34.48
N GLN A 514 2.56 46.47 33.40
CA GLN A 514 3.90 47.08 33.40
C GLN A 514 3.82 48.60 33.62
N ALA A 515 2.95 49.32 32.92
CA ALA A 515 2.84 50.78 33.06
C ALA A 515 2.33 51.18 34.46
N ALA A 516 1.32 50.47 34.97
CA ALA A 516 0.77 50.68 36.30
C ALA A 516 1.80 50.39 37.41
N SER A 517 2.53 49.27 37.33
CA SER A 517 3.57 48.93 38.31
C SER A 517 4.74 49.90 38.28
N THR A 518 5.24 50.32 37.11
CA THR A 518 6.31 51.33 37.05
C THR A 518 5.85 52.67 37.59
N SER A 519 4.63 53.12 37.24
CA SER A 519 4.06 54.37 37.76
C SER A 519 3.89 54.33 39.27
N GLY A 520 3.32 53.24 39.80
CA GLY A 520 3.12 53.01 41.23
C GLY A 520 4.44 52.94 42.01
N LEU A 521 5.46 52.27 41.48
CA LEU A 521 6.80 52.25 42.08
C LEU A 521 7.41 53.65 42.11
N THR A 522 7.36 54.42 41.01
CA THR A 522 7.88 55.80 40.99
C THR A 522 7.09 56.76 41.89
N ALA A 523 5.77 56.56 42.03
CA ALA A 523 4.94 57.32 42.96
C ALA A 523 5.25 56.96 44.43
N SER A 524 5.46 55.68 44.74
CA SER A 524 5.87 55.24 46.08
C SER A 524 7.27 55.75 46.45
N LEU A 525 8.19 55.77 45.49
CA LEU A 525 9.54 56.33 45.65
C LEU A 525 9.48 57.83 45.88
N ALA A 526 8.67 58.57 45.12
CA ALA A 526 8.42 60.00 45.34
C ALA A 526 7.82 60.28 46.74
N ALA A 527 6.86 59.47 47.19
CA ALA A 527 6.29 59.59 48.52
C ALA A 527 7.33 59.31 49.62
N LEU A 528 8.19 58.30 49.44
CA LEU A 528 9.30 58.01 50.37
C LEU A 528 10.34 59.14 50.39
N LEU A 529 10.70 59.73 49.24
CA LEU A 529 11.60 60.89 49.18
C LEU A 529 11.05 62.12 49.91
N TYR A 530 9.73 62.33 49.82
CA TYR A 530 9.03 63.40 50.55
C TYR A 530 9.00 63.15 52.07
N VAL A 531 8.63 61.94 52.51
CA VAL A 531 8.54 61.59 53.93
C VAL A 531 9.90 61.50 54.61
N SER A 532 10.94 61.03 53.90
CA SER A 532 12.31 60.92 54.43
C SER A 532 13.07 62.25 54.55
N GLN A 533 12.45 63.38 54.14
CA GLN A 533 13.07 64.72 54.11
C GLN A 533 14.36 64.80 53.28
N TRP A 534 14.59 63.84 52.37
CA TRP A 534 15.71 63.86 51.42
C TRP A 534 15.47 64.81 50.24
N ALA A 535 14.20 65.04 49.88
CA ALA A 535 13.82 66.11 48.96
C ALA A 535 13.55 67.40 49.75
N SER A 536 14.10 68.52 49.28
CA SER A 536 13.94 69.84 49.91
C SER A 536 12.59 70.48 49.59
N SER A 537 11.90 69.99 48.54
CA SER A 537 10.61 70.53 48.11
C SER A 537 9.65 69.45 47.56
N PHE A 538 8.35 69.74 47.63
CA PHE A 538 7.30 68.94 46.99
C PHE A 538 7.48 68.83 45.46
N TYR A 539 8.09 69.83 44.82
CA TYR A 539 8.36 69.85 43.38
C TYR A 539 9.38 68.79 42.96
N GLU A 540 10.44 68.57 43.76
CA GLU A 540 11.46 67.55 43.47
C GLU A 540 10.88 66.13 43.53
N ALA A 541 10.12 65.82 44.59
CA ALA A 541 9.42 64.54 44.71
C ALA A 541 8.37 64.36 43.59
N GLY A 542 7.58 65.39 43.29
CA GLY A 542 6.58 65.39 42.23
C GLY A 542 7.17 65.15 40.83
N ALA A 543 8.35 65.71 40.55
CA ALA A 543 9.05 65.50 39.28
C ALA A 543 9.44 64.03 39.04
N VAL A 544 9.86 63.31 40.07
CA VAL A 544 10.21 61.88 39.98
C VAL A 544 8.98 61.02 39.65
N ALA A 545 7.84 61.28 40.31
CA ALA A 545 6.58 60.61 40.00
C ALA A 545 6.09 60.92 38.58
N ALA A 546 6.14 62.19 38.16
CA ALA A 546 5.72 62.63 36.84
C ALA A 546 6.58 62.02 35.71
N LEU A 547 7.90 61.98 35.88
CA LEU A 547 8.83 61.37 34.94
C LEU A 547 8.55 59.87 34.77
N GLY A 548 8.35 59.16 35.88
CA GLY A 548 7.99 57.73 35.88
C GLY A 548 6.68 57.44 35.14
N ALA A 549 5.65 58.24 35.42
CA ALA A 549 4.36 58.14 34.74
C ALA A 549 4.49 58.39 33.22
N VAL A 550 5.08 59.52 32.80
CA VAL A 550 5.25 59.88 31.38
C VAL A 550 6.09 58.84 30.63
N TRP A 551 7.20 58.38 31.21
CA TRP A 551 8.05 57.36 30.60
C TRP A 551 7.32 56.02 30.42
N SER A 552 6.52 55.61 31.42
CA SER A 552 5.75 54.37 31.33
C SER A 552 4.68 54.42 30.25
N LEU A 553 3.98 55.55 30.12
CA LEU A 553 2.94 55.76 29.10
C LEU A 553 3.52 55.83 27.69
N TRP A 554 4.63 56.57 27.51
CA TRP A 554 5.33 56.64 26.22
C TRP A 554 5.82 55.25 25.77
N ARG A 555 6.42 54.49 26.69
CA ARG A 555 6.88 53.11 26.42
C ARG A 555 5.72 52.16 26.11
N MET A 556 4.57 52.33 26.78
CA MET A 556 3.36 51.55 26.51
C MET A 556 2.76 51.89 25.15
N GLN A 557 2.64 53.18 24.81
CA GLN A 557 2.17 53.64 23.50
C GLN A 557 2.97 53.01 22.36
N GLY A 558 4.30 53.20 22.36
CA GLY A 558 5.15 52.72 21.27
C GLY A 558 5.12 51.19 21.11
N LYS A 559 5.09 50.44 22.22
CA LYS A 559 4.95 48.97 22.16
C LYS A 559 3.58 48.52 21.66
N TRP A 560 2.51 49.21 22.06
CA TRP A 560 1.15 48.83 21.68
C TRP A 560 0.82 49.16 20.23
N GLU A 561 1.23 50.35 19.75
CA GLU A 561 1.07 50.73 18.35
C GLU A 561 1.88 49.81 17.42
N ALA A 562 3.10 49.42 17.83
CA ALA A 562 3.88 48.40 17.13
C ALA A 562 3.20 47.02 17.13
N ALA A 563 2.66 46.56 18.26
CA ALA A 563 1.94 45.28 18.35
C ALA A 563 0.67 45.26 17.47
N ARG A 564 -0.09 46.37 17.46
CA ARG A 564 -1.24 46.55 16.55
C ARG A 564 -0.83 46.48 15.09
N GLY A 565 0.19 47.24 14.68
CA GLY A 565 0.68 47.23 13.29
C GLY A 565 1.25 45.87 12.86
N PHE A 566 1.89 45.14 13.78
CA PHE A 566 2.35 43.78 13.55
C PHE A 566 1.17 42.82 13.27
N TRP A 567 0.16 42.81 14.14
CA TRP A 567 -1.04 41.98 13.95
C TRP A 567 -1.81 42.34 12.68
N GLU A 568 -1.87 43.63 12.34
CA GLU A 568 -2.45 44.13 11.08
C GLU A 568 -1.73 43.58 9.83
N GLY A 569 -0.42 43.37 9.92
CA GLY A 569 0.39 42.74 8.89
C GLY A 569 0.23 41.22 8.85
N GLU A 570 0.20 40.58 10.02
CA GLU A 570 0.02 39.14 10.20
C GLU A 570 -1.32 38.65 9.61
N VAL A 571 -2.43 39.29 9.98
CA VAL A 571 -3.77 38.95 9.44
C VAL A 571 -3.82 39.10 7.92
N ARG A 572 -3.21 40.15 7.35
CA ARG A 572 -3.15 40.33 5.89
C ARG A 572 -2.29 39.25 5.21
N GLU A 573 -1.15 38.87 5.79
CA GLU A 573 -0.25 37.89 5.18
C GLU A 573 -0.80 36.46 5.30
N GLU A 574 -1.36 36.07 6.44
CA GLU A 574 -2.04 34.78 6.58
C GLU A 574 -3.28 34.69 5.68
N GLY A 575 -4.03 35.78 5.50
CA GLY A 575 -5.10 35.85 4.50
C GLY A 575 -4.62 35.58 3.07
N ARG A 576 -3.48 36.16 2.65
CA ARG A 576 -2.89 35.90 1.32
C ARG A 576 -2.44 34.45 1.17
N LYS A 577 -1.87 33.85 2.23
CA LYS A 577 -1.47 32.44 2.25
C LYS A 577 -2.68 31.52 2.12
N ALA A 578 -3.77 31.81 2.84
CA ALA A 578 -5.01 31.04 2.79
C ALA A 578 -5.63 31.01 1.39
N VAL A 579 -5.74 32.17 0.72
CA VAL A 579 -6.27 32.26 -0.66
C VAL A 579 -5.41 31.45 -1.63
N ARG A 580 -4.08 31.61 -1.59
CA ARG A 580 -3.14 30.84 -2.44
C ARG A 580 -3.15 29.33 -2.13
N GLY A 581 -3.40 28.95 -0.88
CA GLY A 581 -3.54 27.55 -0.46
C GLY A 581 -4.79 26.90 -1.04
N ALA A 582 -5.92 27.59 -0.95
CA ALA A 582 -7.18 27.16 -1.57
C ALA A 582 -7.10 27.09 -3.10
N GLU A 583 -6.52 28.12 -3.75
CA GLU A 583 -6.31 28.17 -5.20
C GLU A 583 -5.53 26.93 -5.70
N ARG A 584 -4.34 26.68 -5.15
CA ARG A 584 -3.50 25.52 -5.52
C ARG A 584 -4.21 24.19 -5.31
N SER A 585 -5.00 24.08 -4.25
CA SER A 585 -5.76 22.85 -3.94
C SER A 585 -6.84 22.58 -4.99
N LEU A 586 -7.50 23.64 -5.49
CA LEU A 586 -8.50 23.52 -6.56
C LEU A 586 -7.86 23.29 -7.94
N VAL A 587 -6.72 23.92 -8.23
CA VAL A 587 -5.92 23.64 -9.45
C VAL A 587 -5.50 22.18 -9.50
N GLN A 588 -4.93 21.64 -8.42
CA GLN A 588 -4.44 20.26 -8.40
C GLN A 588 -5.57 19.23 -8.53
N ALA A 589 -6.75 19.50 -7.95
CA ALA A 589 -7.93 18.65 -8.16
C ALA A 589 -8.35 18.61 -9.64
N LEU A 590 -8.35 19.77 -10.31
CA LEU A 590 -8.72 19.89 -11.72
C LEU A 590 -7.67 19.28 -12.68
N GLU A 591 -6.39 19.28 -12.29
CA GLU A 591 -5.32 18.63 -13.05
C GLU A 591 -5.40 17.10 -12.97
N ARG A 592 -5.70 16.54 -11.77
CA ARG A 592 -5.89 15.09 -11.59
C ARG A 592 -7.02 14.55 -12.49
N ASP A 593 -8.16 15.24 -12.53
CA ASP A 593 -9.30 14.88 -13.38
C ASP A 593 -8.93 14.83 -14.88
N SER A 594 -8.10 15.79 -15.34
CA SER A 594 -7.63 15.82 -16.73
C SER A 594 -6.62 14.72 -17.11
N VAL A 595 -6.03 14.03 -16.13
CA VAL A 595 -5.18 12.85 -16.37
C VAL A 595 -6.03 11.60 -16.54
N VAL A 596 -7.11 11.45 -15.77
CA VAL A 596 -8.03 10.28 -15.86
C VAL A 596 -8.65 10.16 -17.25
N GLN A 597 -9.02 11.28 -17.90
CA GLN A 597 -9.52 11.26 -19.29
C GLN A 597 -8.49 10.81 -20.35
N ARG A 598 -7.24 10.54 -19.96
CA ARG A 598 -6.19 10.02 -20.84
C ARG A 598 -6.07 8.49 -20.81
N ASP A 599 -6.68 7.84 -19.80
CA ASP A 599 -6.52 6.41 -19.45
C ASP A 599 -7.31 5.48 -20.41
N ASP A 600 -8.37 5.98 -21.07
CA ASP A 600 -9.20 5.25 -22.07
C ASP A 600 -8.43 4.60 -23.24
N GLY A 601 -7.21 5.06 -23.48
CA GLY A 601 -6.27 4.48 -24.46
C GLY A 601 -5.41 3.36 -23.87
N GLU A 602 -5.03 3.48 -22.60
CA GLU A 602 -4.21 2.48 -21.89
C GLU A 602 -5.04 1.25 -21.56
N GLU A 603 -6.26 1.40 -21.03
CA GLU A 603 -7.17 0.28 -20.73
C GLU A 603 -7.45 -0.65 -21.93
N ARG A 604 -7.53 -0.09 -23.16
CA ARG A 604 -7.68 -0.89 -24.39
C ARG A 604 -6.46 -1.77 -24.65
N ARG A 605 -5.27 -1.18 -24.52
CA ARG A 605 -3.99 -1.87 -24.70
C ARG A 605 -3.77 -2.94 -23.63
N VAL A 606 -4.17 -2.70 -22.38
CA VAL A 606 -4.12 -3.72 -21.31
C VAL A 606 -5.00 -4.91 -21.68
N ARG A 607 -6.22 -4.69 -22.19
CA ARG A 607 -7.11 -5.78 -22.63
C ARG A 607 -6.50 -6.62 -23.76
N GLU A 608 -5.89 -5.99 -24.76
CA GLU A 608 -5.20 -6.70 -25.86
C GLU A 608 -4.04 -7.57 -25.34
N LEU A 609 -3.28 -7.08 -24.35
CA LEU A 609 -2.20 -7.86 -23.71
C LEU A 609 -2.74 -9.06 -22.90
N VAL A 610 -3.88 -8.90 -22.22
CA VAL A 610 -4.51 -9.99 -21.45
C VAL A 610 -5.02 -11.09 -22.37
N GLU A 611 -5.68 -10.77 -23.48
CA GLU A 611 -6.13 -11.78 -24.45
C GLU A 611 -4.95 -12.49 -25.12
N ARG A 612 -3.89 -11.77 -25.51
CA ARG A 612 -2.65 -12.38 -26.01
C ARG A 612 -2.03 -13.36 -25.00
N ALA A 613 -2.04 -13.01 -23.72
CA ALA A 613 -1.56 -13.90 -22.65
C ALA A 613 -2.45 -15.13 -22.46
N ARG A 614 -3.78 -15.00 -22.63
CA ARG A 614 -4.72 -16.13 -22.61
C ARG A 614 -4.48 -17.09 -23.77
N ASP A 615 -4.32 -16.57 -24.99
CA ASP A 615 -4.02 -17.37 -26.19
C ASP A 615 -2.68 -18.10 -26.08
N ALA A 616 -1.67 -17.49 -25.45
CA ALA A 616 -0.40 -18.15 -25.16
C ALA A 616 -0.58 -19.27 -24.10
N LEU A 617 -1.29 -19.01 -23.00
CA LEU A 617 -1.57 -19.99 -21.94
C LEU A 617 -2.41 -21.19 -22.43
N ALA A 618 -3.33 -20.97 -23.37
CA ALA A 618 -4.11 -22.03 -24.01
C ALA A 618 -3.28 -22.93 -24.93
N ARG A 619 -2.24 -22.38 -25.58
CA ARG A 619 -1.28 -23.13 -26.41
C ARG A 619 -0.23 -23.89 -25.60
N MET A 620 -0.09 -23.63 -24.31
CA MET A 620 0.85 -24.34 -23.44
C MET A 620 0.35 -25.74 -23.05
N LYS A 621 1.29 -26.68 -22.96
CA LYS A 621 1.08 -28.04 -22.44
C LYS A 621 1.35 -28.09 -20.95
#